data_AF-K2E6Z5-F1
#
_entry.id   AF-K2E6Z5-F1
#
_cell.length_a   1.000
_cell.length_b   1.000
_cell.length_c   1.000
_cell.angle_alpha   90.00
_cell.angle_beta   90.00
_cell.angle_gamma   90.00
#
_symmetry.space_group_name_H-M   'P 1'
#
loop_
_entity.id
_entity.type
_entity.pdbx_description
1 polymer ?
#
loop_
_entity_poly.entity_id
_entity_poly.type
_entity_poly.pdbx_seq_one_letter_code
_entity_poly.pdbx_strand_id
1 'polypeptide(L)'
;MDYTITEASKLLKISRVTIYKKIEKLSDLHNHIVVKNNNKYIDKKGLEIIKKSLNETQHCKEFTPELDNKCKEFTPNTSETPIDKDFVIDVNLFTSMQTTYTNSLQEIINELKNDKDKQIEDLHRQLNVKDTQIQSLTDALGTSQRLNENNQVLLQQSQQKILFLEEANSVKKNWWEKMFT
;
A
#
# COMPACT_ATOMS: atom_id res chain seq x y z
N MET A 1 8.00 22.38 -14.02
CA MET A 1 9.45 22.16 -13.98
C MET A 1 9.70 20.97 -14.85
N ASP A 2 10.42 21.20 -15.94
CA ASP A 2 10.52 20.29 -17.06
C ASP A 2 11.96 19.78 -17.05
N TYR A 3 12.14 18.47 -17.10
CA TYR A 3 13.44 17.83 -16.97
C TYR A 3 13.99 17.51 -18.34
N THR A 4 15.27 17.80 -18.58
CA THR A 4 15.93 17.29 -19.79
C THR A 4 16.00 15.75 -19.76
N ILE A 5 16.07 15.11 -20.92
CA ILE A 5 16.26 13.65 -21.00
C ILE A 5 17.53 13.20 -20.24
N THR A 6 18.55 14.04 -20.19
CA THR A 6 19.79 13.77 -19.43
C THR A 6 19.54 13.77 -17.92
N GLU A 7 18.75 14.71 -17.40
CA GLU A 7 18.37 14.76 -15.98
C GLU A 7 17.41 13.62 -15.62
N ALA A 8 16.42 13.37 -16.46
CA ALA A 8 15.49 12.25 -16.31
C ALA A 8 16.22 10.89 -16.23
N SER A 9 17.25 10.70 -17.06
CA SER A 9 18.12 9.51 -17.07
C SER A 9 18.85 9.32 -15.73
N LYS A 10 19.37 10.40 -15.15
CA LYS A 10 20.03 10.37 -13.84
C LYS A 10 19.04 10.10 -12.70
N LEU A 11 17.88 10.75 -12.72
CA LEU A 11 16.83 10.61 -11.69
C LEU A 11 16.24 9.20 -11.65
N LEU A 12 16.01 8.60 -12.82
CA LEU A 12 15.43 7.25 -12.94
C LEU A 12 16.48 6.14 -12.97
N LYS A 13 17.78 6.47 -12.96
CA LYS A 13 18.91 5.52 -13.09
C LYS A 13 18.79 4.59 -14.31
N ILE A 14 18.36 5.13 -15.44
CA ILE A 14 18.19 4.39 -16.71
C ILE A 14 18.94 5.08 -17.85
N SER A 15 19.27 4.33 -18.91
CA SER A 15 19.96 4.91 -20.07
C SER A 15 19.07 5.92 -20.81
N ARG A 16 19.68 6.95 -21.40
CA ARG A 16 19.00 7.91 -22.28
C ARG A 16 18.24 7.20 -23.42
N VAL A 17 18.83 6.14 -23.97
CA VAL A 17 18.23 5.32 -25.05
C VAL A 17 16.95 4.63 -24.57
N THR A 18 16.93 4.15 -23.32
CA THR A 18 15.72 3.54 -22.72
C THR A 18 14.58 4.56 -22.63
N ILE A 19 14.89 5.80 -22.29
CA ILE A 19 13.91 6.89 -22.25
C ILE A 19 13.35 7.16 -23.64
N TYR A 20 14.21 7.31 -24.67
CA TYR A 20 13.76 7.50 -26.05
C TYR A 20 12.87 6.35 -26.55
N LYS A 21 13.22 5.10 -26.24
CA LYS A 21 12.40 3.93 -26.59
C LYS A 21 11.04 3.94 -25.88
N LYS A 22 10.97 4.39 -24.62
CA LYS A 22 9.71 4.50 -23.88
C LYS A 22 8.84 5.64 -24.41
N ILE A 23 9.45 6.73 -24.85
CA ILE A 23 8.78 7.83 -25.57
C ILE A 23 8.12 7.33 -26.85
N GLU A 24 8.78 6.46 -27.61
CA GLU A 24 8.23 5.92 -28.85
C GLU A 24 7.13 4.86 -28.62
N LYS A 25 7.22 4.10 -27.52
CA LYS A 25 6.29 3.00 -27.23
C LYS A 25 5.05 3.41 -26.43
N LEU A 26 5.12 4.46 -25.61
CA LEU A 26 4.02 4.88 -24.73
C LEU A 26 3.32 6.08 -25.35
N SER A 27 2.16 5.86 -25.97
CA SER A 27 1.34 6.91 -26.58
C SER A 27 1.01 8.04 -25.59
N ASP A 28 0.76 7.68 -24.33
CA ASP A 28 0.36 8.60 -23.26
C ASP A 28 1.50 9.54 -22.83
N LEU A 29 2.75 9.15 -23.13
CA LEU A 29 3.94 9.93 -22.80
C LEU A 29 4.15 11.08 -23.79
N HIS A 30 3.61 11.01 -25.01
CA HIS A 30 3.76 12.07 -26.01
C HIS A 30 3.16 13.40 -25.56
N ASN A 31 2.09 13.38 -24.77
CA ASN A 31 1.43 14.58 -24.22
C ASN A 31 2.21 15.25 -23.09
N HIS A 32 3.28 14.63 -22.62
CA HIS A 32 4.11 15.11 -21.51
C HIS A 32 5.56 15.39 -21.94
N ILE A 33 5.77 15.53 -23.25
CA ILE A 33 7.06 15.88 -23.84
C ILE A 33 6.93 17.24 -24.49
N VAL A 34 7.80 18.16 -24.05
CA VAL A 34 7.87 19.51 -24.61
C VAL A 34 9.20 19.65 -25.35
N VAL A 35 9.16 20.07 -26.62
CA VAL A 35 10.36 20.35 -27.40
C VAL A 35 10.67 21.85 -27.29
N LYS A 36 11.80 22.19 -26.67
CA LYS A 36 12.30 23.57 -26.57
C LYS A 36 13.74 23.60 -27.09
N ASN A 37 14.06 24.53 -28.00
CA ASN A 37 15.42 24.69 -28.54
C ASN A 37 16.06 23.38 -29.02
N ASN A 38 15.31 22.60 -29.81
CA ASN A 38 15.71 21.30 -30.35
C ASN A 38 16.01 20.20 -29.31
N ASN A 39 15.80 20.47 -28.02
CA ASN A 39 15.93 19.53 -26.92
C ASN A 39 14.55 19.09 -26.44
N LYS A 40 14.42 17.80 -26.11
CA LYS A 40 13.20 17.23 -25.54
C LYS A 40 13.26 17.30 -24.01
N TYR A 41 12.18 17.80 -23.43
CA TYR A 41 11.95 17.92 -22.01
C TYR A 41 10.76 17.04 -21.60
N ILE A 42 10.81 16.51 -20.39
CA ILE A 42 9.79 15.63 -19.82
C ILE A 42 9.24 16.30 -18.57
N ASP A 43 7.93 16.43 -18.51
CA ASP A 43 7.26 16.96 -17.33
C ASP A 43 7.25 15.95 -16.18
N LYS A 44 7.01 16.44 -14.95
CA LYS A 44 6.92 15.59 -13.75
C LYS A 44 5.95 14.41 -13.93
N LYS A 45 4.81 14.61 -14.61
CA LYS A 45 3.84 13.55 -14.92
C LYS A 45 4.40 12.52 -15.92
N GLY A 46 5.16 12.97 -16.92
CA GLY A 46 5.84 12.08 -17.86
C GLY A 46 6.88 11.19 -17.18
N LEU A 47 7.61 11.72 -16.19
CA LEU A 47 8.53 10.93 -15.38
C LEU A 47 7.82 9.84 -14.56
N GLU A 48 6.65 10.14 -13.99
CA GLU A 48 5.85 9.17 -13.24
C GLU A 48 5.34 8.04 -14.14
N ILE A 49 4.91 8.35 -15.37
CA ILE A 49 4.51 7.35 -16.37
C ILE A 49 5.68 6.43 -16.72
N ILE A 50 6.86 6.99 -16.96
CA ILE A 50 8.07 6.18 -17.24
C ILE A 50 8.41 5.29 -16.04
N LYS A 51 8.34 5.83 -14.82
CA LYS A 51 8.63 5.07 -13.59
C LYS A 51 7.64 3.92 -13.40
N LYS A 52 6.34 4.16 -13.60
CA LYS A 52 5.30 3.13 -13.53
C LYS A 52 5.54 2.03 -14.55
N SER A 53 5.84 2.40 -15.81
CA SER A 53 6.14 1.44 -16.87
C SER A 53 7.40 0.60 -16.58
N LEU A 54 8.41 1.15 -15.90
CA LEU A 54 9.60 0.40 -15.52
C LEU A 54 9.30 -0.64 -14.43
N ASN A 55 8.48 -0.29 -13.44
CA ASN A 55 8.04 -1.21 -12.39
C ASN A 55 7.15 -2.34 -12.95
N GLU A 56 6.26 -2.03 -13.90
CA GLU A 56 5.47 -3.04 -14.61
C GLU A 56 6.35 -3.99 -15.44
N THR A 57 7.44 -3.49 -16.03
CA THR A 57 8.39 -4.35 -16.78
C THR A 57 9.23 -5.24 -15.84
N GLN A 58 9.41 -4.86 -14.57
CA GLN A 58 10.13 -5.70 -13.58
C GLN A 58 9.28 -6.89 -13.13
N HIS A 59 7.97 -6.72 -12.96
CA HIS A 59 7.08 -7.84 -12.58
C HIS A 59 6.91 -8.91 -13.68
N CYS A 60 7.15 -8.59 -14.95
CA CYS A 60 7.09 -9.59 -16.03
C CYS A 60 8.40 -10.37 -16.24
N LYS A 61 9.54 -9.91 -15.68
CA LYS A 61 10.83 -10.59 -15.84
C LYS A 61 11.05 -11.75 -14.86
N GLU A 62 10.26 -11.84 -13.80
CA GLU A 62 10.32 -12.97 -12.86
C GLU A 62 9.61 -14.23 -13.41
N PHE A 63 8.92 -14.15 -14.55
CA PHE A 63 8.15 -15.27 -15.11
C PHE A 63 8.59 -15.80 -16.48
N THR A 64 9.76 -15.41 -16.99
CA THR A 64 10.33 -16.05 -18.20
C THR A 64 11.86 -16.08 -18.20
N PRO A 65 12.52 -17.02 -17.50
CA PRO A 65 13.76 -17.57 -18.01
C PRO A 65 13.41 -18.66 -19.04
N GLU A 66 14.09 -18.68 -20.18
CA GLU A 66 14.02 -19.77 -21.19
C GLU A 66 12.93 -19.72 -22.27
N LEU A 67 12.87 -18.63 -23.06
CA LEU A 67 12.37 -18.78 -24.45
C LEU A 67 12.97 -17.84 -25.50
N ASP A 68 14.02 -17.08 -25.16
CA ASP A 68 14.60 -16.09 -26.09
C ASP A 68 15.86 -16.53 -26.86
N ASN A 69 16.31 -17.79 -26.71
CA ASN A 69 17.56 -18.27 -27.34
C ASN A 69 17.40 -19.38 -28.39
N LYS A 70 16.21 -19.61 -28.95
CA LYS A 70 16.05 -20.57 -30.08
C LYS A 70 15.33 -20.06 -31.33
N CYS A 71 14.88 -18.80 -31.35
CA CYS A 71 14.17 -18.22 -32.50
C CYS A 71 14.97 -17.12 -33.21
N LYS A 72 16.28 -17.32 -33.37
CA LYS A 72 17.13 -16.49 -34.24
C LYS A 72 17.91 -17.36 -35.19
N GLU A 73 17.21 -18.04 -36.09
CA GLU A 73 17.75 -18.56 -37.35
C GLU A 73 16.58 -19.05 -38.22
N PHE A 74 15.76 -18.10 -38.68
CA PHE A 74 14.96 -18.32 -39.89
C PHE A 74 15.19 -17.11 -40.78
N THR A 75 16.24 -17.21 -41.59
CA THR A 75 16.35 -16.38 -42.79
C THR A 75 15.47 -17.05 -43.85
N PRO A 76 14.62 -16.29 -44.58
CA PRO A 76 13.81 -16.85 -45.63
C PRO A 76 14.69 -17.06 -46.86
N ASN A 77 15.42 -18.17 -46.91
CA ASN A 77 16.07 -18.61 -48.13
C ASN A 77 15.13 -19.56 -48.86
N THR A 78 14.74 -19.13 -50.05
CA THR A 78 14.01 -19.87 -51.07
C THR A 78 14.66 -21.23 -51.33
N SER A 79 13.98 -22.31 -50.93
CA SER A 79 14.12 -23.62 -51.56
C SER A 79 12.88 -24.44 -51.27
N GLU A 80 12.19 -24.80 -52.35
CA GLU A 80 11.04 -25.69 -52.37
C GLU A 80 11.41 -27.05 -51.77
N THR A 81 10.83 -27.37 -50.61
CA THR A 81 10.73 -28.75 -50.13
C THR A 81 9.26 -29.16 -50.13
N PRO A 82 8.92 -30.38 -50.55
CA PRO A 82 7.55 -30.85 -50.52
C PRO A 82 7.14 -31.00 -49.05
N ILE A 83 6.18 -30.18 -48.63
CA ILE A 83 5.53 -30.32 -47.33
C ILE A 83 4.81 -31.66 -47.34
N ASP A 84 5.29 -32.58 -46.50
CA ASP A 84 4.69 -33.88 -46.25
C ASP A 84 3.25 -33.67 -45.74
N LYS A 85 2.26 -34.18 -46.48
CA LYS A 85 0.83 -33.87 -46.30
C LYS A 85 0.12 -34.71 -45.23
N ASP A 86 0.87 -35.44 -44.41
CA ASP A 86 0.30 -36.46 -43.51
C ASP A 86 0.21 -36.04 -42.03
N PHE A 87 0.50 -34.79 -41.67
CA PHE A 87 0.26 -34.30 -40.30
C PHE A 87 -1.18 -33.77 -40.13
N VAL A 88 -2.14 -34.70 -40.04
CA VAL A 88 -3.51 -34.37 -39.62
C VAL A 88 -3.51 -34.24 -38.09
N ILE A 89 -3.47 -33.00 -37.60
CA ILE A 89 -3.73 -32.72 -36.18
C ILE A 89 -5.15 -33.18 -35.88
N ASP A 90 -5.31 -34.13 -34.97
CA ASP A 90 -6.62 -34.49 -34.43
C ASP A 90 -7.17 -33.27 -33.65
N VAL A 91 -8.05 -32.53 -34.31
CA VAL A 91 -8.70 -31.32 -33.79
C VAL A 91 -9.42 -31.62 -32.47
N ASN A 92 -9.92 -32.85 -32.28
CA ASN A 92 -10.59 -33.24 -31.03
C ASN A 92 -9.58 -33.38 -29.88
N LEU A 93 -8.41 -33.97 -30.14
CA LEU A 93 -7.34 -34.07 -29.16
C LEU A 93 -6.87 -32.67 -28.74
N PHE A 94 -6.63 -31.77 -29.69
CA PHE A 94 -6.24 -30.39 -29.39
C PHE A 94 -7.31 -29.66 -28.56
N THR A 95 -8.58 -29.79 -28.95
CA THR A 95 -9.71 -29.16 -28.23
C THR A 95 -9.82 -29.68 -26.80
N SER A 96 -9.65 -30.99 -26.59
CA SER A 96 -9.69 -31.59 -25.25
C SER A 96 -8.52 -31.12 -24.36
N MET A 97 -7.32 -31.01 -24.92
CA MET A 97 -6.16 -30.47 -24.19
C MET A 97 -6.38 -29.01 -23.82
N GLN A 98 -6.88 -28.19 -24.76
CA GLN A 98 -7.16 -26.78 -24.52
C GLN A 98 -8.22 -26.59 -23.45
N THR A 99 -9.28 -27.42 -23.48
CA THR A 99 -10.33 -27.44 -22.46
C THR A 99 -9.76 -27.80 -21.09
N THR A 100 -8.96 -28.86 -21.02
CA THR A 100 -8.32 -29.31 -19.76
C THR A 100 -7.41 -28.24 -19.17
N TYR A 101 -6.59 -27.58 -19.99
CA TYR A 101 -5.73 -26.49 -19.56
C TYR A 101 -6.52 -25.27 -19.08
N THR A 102 -7.60 -24.93 -19.78
CA THR A 102 -8.45 -23.80 -19.39
C THR A 102 -9.14 -24.06 -18.05
N ASN A 103 -9.61 -25.30 -17.84
CA ASN A 103 -10.24 -25.69 -16.57
C ASN A 103 -9.25 -25.65 -15.40
N SER A 104 -8.02 -26.15 -15.57
CA SER A 104 -7.02 -26.11 -14.51
C SER A 104 -6.60 -24.67 -14.14
N LEU A 105 -6.47 -23.79 -15.13
CA LEU A 105 -6.26 -22.36 -14.87
C LEU A 105 -7.42 -21.73 -14.09
N GLN A 106 -8.66 -22.10 -14.43
CA GLN A 106 -9.84 -21.59 -13.76
C GLN A 106 -9.91 -22.05 -12.30
N GLU A 107 -9.54 -23.30 -12.01
CA GLU A 107 -9.42 -23.82 -10.64
C GLU A 107 -8.40 -23.03 -9.83
N ILE A 108 -7.20 -22.82 -10.36
CA ILE A 108 -6.15 -22.04 -9.70
C ILE A 108 -6.61 -20.60 -9.41
N ILE A 109 -7.27 -19.96 -10.38
CA ILE A 109 -7.83 -18.61 -10.21
C ILE A 109 -8.86 -18.58 -9.08
N ASN A 110 -9.74 -19.58 -9.02
CA ASN A 110 -10.77 -19.68 -7.99
C ASN A 110 -10.16 -19.91 -6.60
N GLU A 111 -9.15 -20.77 -6.49
CA GLU A 111 -8.42 -21.00 -5.24
C GLU A 111 -7.74 -19.74 -4.74
N LEU A 112 -7.01 -19.04 -5.62
CA LEU A 112 -6.35 -17.77 -5.28
C LEU A 112 -7.36 -16.70 -4.86
N LYS A 113 -8.53 -16.66 -5.48
CA LYS A 113 -9.59 -15.74 -5.10
C LYS A 113 -10.14 -16.06 -3.72
N ASN A 114 -10.45 -17.33 -3.46
CA ASN A 114 -10.97 -17.76 -2.16
C ASN A 114 -9.96 -17.51 -1.03
N ASP A 115 -8.66 -17.71 -1.26
CA ASP A 115 -7.62 -17.44 -0.27
C ASP A 115 -7.53 -15.94 0.05
N LYS A 116 -7.57 -15.08 -0.98
CA LYS A 116 -7.61 -13.63 -0.79
C LYS A 116 -8.84 -13.17 -0.01
N ASP A 117 -10.01 -13.70 -0.33
CA ASP A 117 -11.26 -13.35 0.36
C ASP A 117 -11.19 -13.76 1.85
N LYS A 118 -10.63 -14.93 2.17
CA LYS A 118 -10.37 -15.36 3.55
C LYS A 118 -9.39 -14.45 4.28
N GLN A 119 -8.29 -14.06 3.63
CA GLN A 119 -7.32 -13.14 4.23
C GLN A 119 -7.95 -11.77 4.51
N ILE A 120 -8.76 -11.25 3.59
CA ILE A 120 -9.49 -9.99 3.76
C ILE A 120 -10.48 -10.09 4.92
N GLU A 121 -11.23 -11.18 5.02
CA GLU A 121 -12.17 -11.41 6.12
C GLU A 121 -11.46 -11.48 7.48
N ASP A 122 -10.35 -12.19 7.57
CA ASP A 122 -9.57 -12.27 8.82
C ASP A 122 -9.00 -10.91 9.22
N LEU A 123 -8.49 -10.13 8.27
CA LEU A 123 -8.02 -8.76 8.53
C LEU A 123 -9.15 -7.86 9.03
N HIS A 124 -10.33 -7.91 8.43
CA HIS A 124 -11.50 -7.16 8.91
C HIS A 124 -11.90 -7.58 10.32
N ARG A 125 -11.90 -8.88 10.61
CA ARG A 125 -12.19 -9.40 11.95
C ARG A 125 -11.19 -8.89 12.98
N GLN A 126 -9.89 -8.95 12.68
CA GLN A 126 -8.84 -8.45 13.56
C GLN A 126 -8.98 -6.93 13.81
N LEU A 127 -9.30 -6.17 12.77
CA LEU A 127 -9.51 -4.72 12.87
C LEU A 127 -10.70 -4.40 13.78
N ASN A 128 -11.83 -5.08 13.59
CA ASN A 128 -13.03 -4.88 14.43
C ASN A 128 -12.79 -5.24 15.91
N VAL A 129 -12.02 -6.30 16.18
CA VAL A 129 -11.63 -6.64 17.55
C VAL A 129 -10.78 -5.53 18.18
N LYS A 130 -9.81 -4.99 17.43
CA LYS A 130 -8.98 -3.88 17.91
C LYS A 130 -9.79 -2.61 18.15
N ASP A 131 -10.73 -2.28 17.27
CA ASP A 131 -11.62 -1.13 17.45
C ASP A 131 -12.47 -1.26 18.72
N THR A 132 -13.01 -2.46 18.97
CA THR A 132 -13.77 -2.75 20.20
C THR A 132 -12.90 -2.62 21.45
N GLN A 133 -11.64 -3.07 21.39
CA GLN A 133 -10.69 -2.90 22.49
C GLN A 133 -10.37 -1.43 22.75
N ILE A 134 -10.12 -0.65 21.70
CA ILE A 134 -9.87 0.80 21.80
C ILE A 134 -11.07 1.50 22.43
N GLN A 135 -12.29 1.15 22.02
CA GLN A 135 -13.51 1.72 22.58
C GLN A 135 -13.62 1.43 24.08
N SER A 136 -13.46 0.18 24.49
CA SER A 136 -13.55 -0.17 25.92
C SER A 136 -12.47 0.49 26.78
N LEU A 137 -11.24 0.61 26.27
CA LEU A 137 -10.16 1.34 26.95
C LEU A 137 -10.45 2.84 27.04
N THR A 138 -11.04 3.42 26.01
CA THR A 138 -11.43 4.84 25.98
C THR A 138 -12.52 5.12 27.03
N ASP A 139 -13.53 4.26 27.11
CA ASP A 139 -14.60 4.38 28.11
C ASP A 139 -14.09 4.20 29.55
N ALA A 140 -13.20 3.24 29.77
CA ALA A 140 -12.56 3.02 31.05
C ALA A 140 -11.69 4.22 31.48
N LEU A 141 -10.94 4.80 30.54
CA LEU A 141 -10.13 5.99 30.78
C LEU A 141 -11.02 7.19 31.14
N GLY A 142 -12.11 7.42 30.39
CA GLY A 142 -13.06 8.50 30.69
C GLY A 142 -13.69 8.35 32.07
N THR A 143 -14.03 7.11 32.46
CA THR A 143 -14.54 6.81 33.81
C THR A 143 -13.48 7.08 34.89
N SER A 144 -12.24 6.66 34.66
CA SER A 144 -11.12 6.90 35.58
C SER A 144 -10.84 8.39 35.77
N GLN A 145 -10.88 9.19 34.68
CA GLN A 145 -10.70 10.64 34.73
C GLN A 145 -11.78 11.31 35.59
N ARG A 146 -13.05 10.97 35.37
CA ARG A 146 -14.16 11.50 36.19
C ARG A 146 -14.04 11.14 37.67
N LEU A 147 -13.63 9.91 37.98
CA LEU A 147 -13.38 9.50 39.36
C LEU A 147 -12.24 10.30 39.99
N ASN A 148 -11.18 10.56 39.22
CA ASN A 148 -10.06 11.38 39.68
C ASN A 148 -10.50 12.83 39.95
N GLU A 149 -11.27 13.44 39.05
CA GLU A 149 -11.85 14.78 39.24
C GLU A 149 -12.72 14.84 40.51
N ASN A 150 -13.61 13.86 40.71
CA ASN A 150 -14.43 13.78 41.91
C ASN A 150 -13.58 13.65 43.18
N ASN A 151 -12.55 12.82 43.16
CA ASN A 151 -11.64 12.65 44.30
C ASN A 151 -10.88 13.94 44.61
N GLN A 152 -10.47 14.70 43.59
CA GLN A 152 -9.83 16.00 43.80
C GLN A 152 -10.76 17.01 44.49
N VAL A 153 -12.03 17.06 44.08
CA VAL A 153 -13.04 17.91 44.73
C VAL A 153 -13.25 17.50 46.18
N LEU A 154 -13.40 16.20 46.45
CA LEU A 154 -13.58 15.69 47.81
C LEU A 154 -12.37 16.00 48.71
N LEU A 155 -11.15 15.86 48.17
CA LEU A 155 -9.93 16.22 48.87
C LEU A 155 -9.92 17.72 49.22
N GLN A 156 -10.22 18.60 48.28
CA GLN A 156 -10.31 20.04 48.54
C GLN A 156 -11.34 20.37 49.63
N GLN A 157 -12.54 19.78 49.56
CA GLN A 157 -13.58 19.97 50.57
C GLN A 157 -13.13 19.49 51.95
N SER A 158 -12.46 18.32 52.02
CA SER A 158 -11.93 17.79 53.27
C SER A 158 -10.86 18.71 53.88
N GLN A 159 -9.95 19.25 53.06
CA GLN A 159 -8.90 20.17 53.49
C GLN A 159 -9.50 21.47 54.04
N GLN A 160 -10.49 22.04 53.34
CA GLN A 160 -11.21 23.24 53.82
C GLN A 160 -11.90 22.98 55.15
N LYS A 161 -12.55 21.82 55.32
CA LYS A 161 -13.21 21.46 56.57
C LYS A 161 -12.21 21.31 57.72
N ILE A 162 -11.05 20.70 57.48
CA ILE A 162 -9.99 20.58 58.48
C ILE A 162 -9.53 21.97 58.92
N LEU A 163 -9.20 22.86 57.97
CA LEU A 163 -8.79 24.24 58.27
C LEU A 163 -9.83 24.98 59.12
N PHE A 164 -11.11 24.90 58.75
CA PHE A 164 -12.18 25.52 59.52
C PHE A 164 -12.28 24.99 60.96
N LEU A 165 -12.11 23.68 61.14
CA LEU A 165 -12.13 23.06 62.47
C LEU A 165 -10.91 23.44 63.30
N GLU A 166 -9.73 23.54 62.68
CA GLU A 166 -8.50 24.00 63.33
C GLU A 166 -8.61 25.44 63.79
N GLU A 167 -9.13 26.33 62.93
CA GLU A 167 -9.43 27.73 63.29
C GLU A 167 -10.42 27.81 64.46
N ALA A 168 -11.56 27.11 64.38
CA ALA A 168 -12.57 27.10 65.44
C ALA A 168 -12.02 26.57 66.77
N ASN A 169 -11.16 25.56 66.72
CA ASN A 169 -10.54 24.98 67.91
C ASN A 169 -9.50 25.93 68.53
N SER A 170 -8.70 26.63 67.70
CA SER A 170 -7.76 27.66 68.17
C SER A 170 -8.47 28.81 68.88
N VAL A 171 -9.61 29.28 68.34
CA VAL A 171 -10.43 30.34 68.93
C VAL A 171 -11.01 29.89 70.27
N LYS A 172 -11.55 28.67 70.35
CA LYS A 172 -12.05 28.11 71.62
C LYS A 172 -10.96 28.03 72.68
N LYS A 173 -9.76 27.55 72.33
CA LYS A 173 -8.65 27.44 73.28
C LYS A 173 -8.28 28.81 73.86
N ASN A 174 -8.15 29.82 72.99
CA ASN A 174 -7.88 31.20 73.41
C ASN A 174 -9.01 31.81 74.25
N TRP A 175 -10.27 31.44 74.00
CA TRP A 175 -11.41 31.89 74.81
C TRP A 175 -11.41 31.29 76.21
N TRP A 176 -11.16 29.99 76.33
CA TRP A 176 -11.07 29.32 77.63
C TRP A 176 -9.91 29.82 78.49
N GLU A 177 -8.74 30.05 77.88
CA GLU A 177 -7.57 30.62 78.57
C GLU A 177 -7.90 32.01 79.16
N LYS A 178 -8.61 32.87 78.41
CA LYS A 178 -9.02 34.21 78.86
C LYS A 178 -10.11 34.24 79.94
N MET A 179 -10.90 33.18 80.10
CA MET A 179 -11.98 33.13 81.10
C MET A 179 -11.51 32.66 82.48
N PHE A 180 -10.35 32.01 82.56
CA PHE A 180 -9.81 31.43 83.80
C PHE A 180 -8.42 31.98 84.18
N THR A 181 -8.00 33.08 83.56
CA THR A 181 -6.91 33.96 84.04
C THR A 181 -7.47 35.33 84.39
#